data_AF-A0A5K8A2P3-F1
#
_entry.id   AF-A0A5K8A2P3-F1
#
_cell.length_a   1.000
_cell.length_b   1.000
_cell.length_c   1.000
_cell.angle_alpha   90.00
_cell.angle_beta   90.00
_cell.angle_gamma   90.00
#
_symmetry.space_group_name_H-M   'P 1'
#
loop_
_entity.id
_entity.type
_entity.pdbx_description
1 polymer ?
#
loop_
_entity_poly.entity_id
_entity_poly.type
_entity_poly.pdbx_seq_one_letter_code
_entity_poly.pdbx_strand_id
1 'polypeptide(L)'
;MFILLDTETTGNGSADRLCQIAFKPENGPAVSGLFNPGRPISIDAMVVHHITEKMVADKPPFQESDEYRQLMDLVSDVNNVFVAHNAKFDMLMLQQEGIYTNRVICTLKLARYLDKNGVIPKYNLQYLRYFLGLEIEAQPHDALGDILVLEAIFSRLNVKFQKGNYRAPVQEMINVSSNPVLIPRMPYGKHKGELFREVPADYLQWLLSTELDEDMAYTVKYYLGMLSETSS
;
A
#
# COMPACT_ATOMS: atom_id res chain seq x y z
N MET A 1 14.94 10.72 4.51
CA MET A 1 15.19 9.76 3.39
C MET A 1 13.95 8.89 3.18
N PHE A 2 13.91 8.04 2.15
CA PHE A 2 12.81 7.07 1.99
C PHE A 2 13.08 5.78 2.77
N ILE A 3 12.05 5.27 3.45
CA ILE A 3 12.05 3.98 4.14
C ILE A 3 10.97 3.12 3.49
N LEU A 4 11.39 2.10 2.75
CA LEU A 4 10.46 1.15 2.15
C LEU A 4 10.03 0.15 3.21
N LEU A 5 8.76 -0.23 3.22
CA LEU A 5 8.18 -1.07 4.25
C LEU A 5 7.09 -1.96 3.66
N ASP A 6 7.04 -3.19 4.16
CA ASP A 6 6.01 -4.18 3.84
C ASP A 6 5.74 -5.07 5.08
N THR A 7 4.50 -5.50 5.25
CA THR A 7 4.06 -6.29 6.40
C THR A 7 3.27 -7.52 5.97
N GLU A 8 3.51 -8.64 6.66
CA GLU A 8 2.67 -9.84 6.60
C GLU A 8 2.01 -10.06 7.94
N THR A 9 0.76 -10.51 7.94
CA THR A 9 -0.13 -10.40 9.11
C THR A 9 -1.00 -11.64 9.27
N THR A 10 -1.66 -11.77 10.43
CA THR A 10 -2.58 -12.89 10.67
C THR A 10 -3.85 -12.84 9.81
N GLY A 11 -4.14 -11.70 9.17
CA GLY A 11 -5.36 -11.43 8.43
C GLY A 11 -5.52 -9.93 8.17
N ASN A 12 -6.69 -9.50 7.69
CA ASN A 12 -6.94 -8.10 7.31
C ASN A 12 -7.96 -7.35 8.21
N GLY A 13 -8.35 -7.95 9.33
CA GLY A 13 -9.28 -7.39 10.29
C GLY A 13 -8.62 -6.54 11.37
N SER A 14 -9.45 -5.81 12.13
CA SER A 14 -8.98 -4.91 13.21
C SER A 14 -8.32 -5.61 14.39
N ALA A 15 -8.51 -6.92 14.52
CA ALA A 15 -7.90 -7.73 15.57
C ALA A 15 -6.57 -8.36 15.12
N ASP A 16 -6.30 -8.41 13.81
CA ASP A 16 -5.12 -9.07 13.27
C ASP A 16 -3.82 -8.41 13.71
N ARG A 17 -2.73 -9.17 13.62
CA ARG A 17 -1.42 -8.83 14.17
C ARG A 17 -0.29 -9.13 13.18
N LEU A 18 0.82 -8.44 13.37
CA LEU A 18 2.03 -8.58 12.57
C LEU A 18 2.67 -9.97 12.75
N CYS A 19 2.98 -10.63 11.64
CA CYS A 19 3.71 -11.91 11.57
C CYS A 19 5.11 -11.73 11.00
N GLN A 20 5.27 -10.86 10.00
CA GLN A 20 6.56 -10.48 9.41
C GLN A 20 6.55 -8.98 9.15
N ILE A 21 7.72 -8.37 9.29
CA ILE A 21 7.98 -7.06 8.72
C ILE A 21 9.24 -7.12 7.90
N ALA A 22 9.28 -6.33 6.83
CA ALA A 22 10.52 -5.93 6.23
C ALA A 22 10.53 -4.40 6.13
N PHE A 23 11.71 -3.81 6.24
CA PHE A 23 11.92 -2.41 5.91
C PHE A 23 13.33 -2.18 5.37
N LYS A 24 13.47 -1.18 4.49
CA LYS A 24 14.74 -0.85 3.84
C LYS A 24 14.88 0.67 3.72
N PRO A 25 15.85 1.29 4.42
CA PRO A 25 16.25 2.66 4.12
C PRO A 25 16.87 2.76 2.71
N GLU A 26 16.60 3.84 1.98
CA GLU A 26 17.03 4.06 0.59
C GLU A 26 18.53 3.78 0.32
N ASN A 27 19.39 4.02 1.32
CA ASN A 27 20.84 3.78 1.22
C ASN A 27 21.35 2.76 2.27
N GLY A 28 20.48 1.90 2.77
CA GLY A 28 20.78 0.93 3.81
C GLY A 28 20.47 -0.51 3.41
N PRO A 29 20.95 -1.49 4.20
CA PRO A 29 20.51 -2.87 4.05
C PRO A 29 19.02 -3.00 4.40
N ALA A 30 18.36 -3.97 3.79
CA ALA A 30 17.03 -4.37 4.21
C ALA A 30 17.11 -5.12 5.55
N VAL A 31 16.12 -4.88 6.40
CA VAL A 31 15.90 -5.57 7.67
C VAL A 31 14.59 -6.33 7.54
N SER A 32 14.56 -7.58 8.00
CA SER A 32 13.32 -8.36 8.05
C SER A 32 13.35 -9.35 9.21
N GLY A 33 12.19 -9.55 9.84
CA GLY A 33 12.02 -10.47 10.96
C GLY A 33 10.65 -11.13 10.94
N LEU A 34 10.59 -12.34 11.50
CA LEU A 34 9.37 -13.09 11.79
C LEU A 34 9.10 -13.03 13.30
N PHE A 35 7.84 -12.84 13.66
CA PHE A 35 7.41 -12.62 15.04
C PHE A 35 6.23 -13.51 15.40
N ASN A 36 6.13 -13.87 16.67
CA ASN A 36 4.95 -14.54 17.19
C ASN A 36 3.84 -13.51 17.38
N PRO A 37 2.72 -13.59 16.62
CA PRO A 37 1.63 -12.61 16.71
C PRO A 37 0.78 -12.77 17.99
N GLY A 38 1.01 -13.81 18.80
CA GLY A 38 0.23 -14.09 20.02
C GLY A 38 -1.20 -14.55 19.75
N ARG A 39 -1.53 -14.90 18.50
CA ARG A 39 -2.86 -15.33 18.05
C ARG A 39 -2.78 -16.17 16.77
N PRO A 40 -3.84 -16.91 16.42
CA PRO A 40 -3.88 -17.66 15.17
C PRO A 40 -3.78 -16.76 13.93
N ILE A 41 -2.99 -17.21 12.96
CA ILE A 41 -2.92 -16.76 11.58
C ILE A 41 -4.08 -17.42 10.82
N SER A 42 -4.86 -16.63 10.08
CA SER A 42 -5.95 -17.16 9.25
C SER A 42 -5.40 -17.99 8.09
N ILE A 43 -6.15 -19.01 7.67
CA ILE A 43 -5.77 -19.82 6.49
C ILE A 43 -5.66 -18.95 5.24
N ASP A 44 -6.55 -17.97 5.06
CA ASP A 44 -6.48 -17.05 3.93
C ASP A 44 -5.17 -16.26 3.90
N ALA A 45 -4.68 -15.78 5.05
CA ALA A 45 -3.37 -15.14 5.15
C ALA A 45 -2.22 -16.12 4.84
N MET A 46 -2.26 -17.34 5.39
CA MET A 46 -1.26 -18.37 5.09
C MET A 46 -1.22 -18.74 3.59
N VAL A 47 -2.37 -18.76 2.89
CA VAL A 47 -2.41 -19.01 1.45
C VAL A 47 -1.72 -17.90 0.67
N VAL A 48 -1.76 -16.66 1.16
CA VAL A 48 -1.10 -15.52 0.53
C VAL A 48 0.40 -15.53 0.80
N HIS A 49 0.80 -15.45 2.08
CA HIS A 49 2.21 -15.17 2.45
C HIS A 49 3.00 -16.41 2.87
N HIS A 50 2.36 -17.57 2.99
CA HIS A 50 2.97 -18.86 3.33
C HIS A 50 3.64 -18.97 4.71
N ILE A 51 3.63 -17.92 5.55
CA ILE A 51 3.96 -17.99 6.98
C ILE A 51 2.96 -18.90 7.68
N THR A 52 3.47 -19.88 8.43
CA THR A 52 2.66 -20.82 9.22
C THR A 52 2.88 -20.60 10.71
N GLU A 53 1.93 -21.06 11.54
CA GLU A 53 2.06 -21.07 13.01
C GLU A 53 3.41 -21.65 13.47
N LYS A 54 3.84 -22.74 12.84
CA LYS A 54 5.09 -23.41 13.18
C LYS A 54 6.32 -22.54 12.94
N MET A 55 6.29 -21.65 11.95
CA MET A 55 7.43 -20.76 11.64
C MET A 55 7.60 -19.67 12.70
N VAL A 56 6.50 -19.26 13.35
CA VAL A 56 6.48 -18.15 14.30
C VAL A 56 6.38 -18.56 15.76
N ALA A 57 6.06 -19.83 16.05
CA ALA A 57 5.80 -20.32 17.41
C ALA A 57 6.90 -19.97 18.43
N ASP A 58 8.17 -20.16 18.06
CA ASP A 58 9.33 -19.91 18.94
C ASP A 58 9.95 -18.51 18.76
N LYS A 59 9.30 -17.62 18.01
CA LYS A 59 9.77 -16.24 17.79
C LYS A 59 9.31 -15.32 18.91
N PRO A 60 10.06 -14.25 19.23
CA PRO A 60 9.56 -13.22 20.14
C PRO A 60 8.39 -12.45 19.51
N PRO A 61 7.55 -11.79 20.33
CA PRO A 61 6.66 -10.74 19.84
C PRO A 61 7.42 -9.60 19.18
N PHE A 62 6.80 -8.90 18.21
CA PHE A 62 7.47 -7.82 17.48
C PHE A 62 8.04 -6.74 18.39
N GLN A 63 7.29 -6.27 19.39
CA GLN A 63 7.72 -5.22 20.30
C GLN A 63 8.97 -5.58 21.15
N GLU A 64 9.33 -6.85 21.25
CA GLU A 64 10.50 -7.34 21.98
C GLU A 64 11.73 -7.53 21.07
N SER A 65 11.62 -7.23 19.78
CA SER A 65 12.63 -7.51 18.76
C SER A 65 13.63 -6.37 18.52
N ASP A 66 14.75 -6.68 17.87
CA ASP A 66 15.72 -5.69 17.39
C ASP A 66 15.15 -4.85 16.25
N GLU A 67 14.31 -5.44 15.42
CA GLU A 67 13.63 -4.82 14.30
C GLU A 67 12.69 -3.71 14.77
N TYR A 68 11.96 -3.93 15.87
CA TYR A 68 11.13 -2.90 16.49
C TYR A 68 11.95 -1.69 16.94
N ARG A 69 13.08 -1.93 17.61
CA ARG A 69 14.00 -0.85 18.05
C ARG A 69 14.53 -0.05 16.88
N GLN A 70 15.01 -0.74 15.84
CA GLN A 70 15.51 -0.10 14.61
C GLN A 70 14.41 0.70 13.89
N LEU A 71 13.18 0.16 13.81
CA LEU A 71 12.07 0.87 13.19
C LEU A 71 11.67 2.12 13.98
N MET A 72 11.67 2.05 15.31
CA MET A 72 11.40 3.19 16.18
C MET A 72 12.43 4.32 16.00
N ASP A 73 13.71 3.98 15.82
CA ASP A 73 14.75 4.98 15.51
C ASP A 73 14.48 5.66 14.16
N LEU A 74 14.08 4.89 13.13
CA LEU A 74 13.71 5.44 11.82
C LEU A 74 12.46 6.32 11.86
N VAL A 75 11.46 5.94 12.65
CA VAL A 75 10.20 6.70 12.82
C VAL A 75 10.44 8.00 13.59
N SER A 76 11.39 8.02 14.52
CA SER A 76 11.70 9.19 15.34
C SER A 76 12.34 10.34 14.55
N ASP A 77 12.95 10.07 13.39
CA ASP A 77 13.44 11.12 12.49
C ASP A 77 12.30 11.64 11.60
N VAL A 78 11.88 12.88 11.89
CA VAL A 78 10.81 13.60 11.16
C VAL A 78 11.12 13.83 9.68
N ASN A 79 12.36 13.64 9.22
CA ASN A 79 12.74 13.76 7.82
C ASN A 79 12.57 12.45 7.04
N ASN A 80 12.26 11.35 7.72
CA ASN A 80 11.97 10.09 7.07
C ASN A 80 10.57 10.08 6.48
N VAL A 81 10.46 9.41 5.33
CA VAL A 81 9.20 9.23 4.60
C VAL A 81 9.04 7.74 4.35
N PHE A 82 7.99 7.16 4.91
CA PHE A 82 7.69 5.75 4.75
C PHE A 82 7.01 5.53 3.41
N VAL A 83 7.39 4.47 2.72
CA VAL A 83 6.88 4.12 1.40
C VAL A 83 6.39 2.68 1.48
N ALA A 84 5.12 2.46 1.13
CA ALA A 84 4.52 1.12 1.09
C ALA A 84 3.54 1.02 -0.08
N HIS A 85 3.17 -0.20 -0.45
CA HIS A 85 2.13 -0.45 -1.46
C HIS A 85 0.81 -0.73 -0.77
N ASN A 86 -0.24 0.03 -1.08
CA ASN A 86 -1.46 0.03 -0.27
C ASN A 86 -1.21 0.41 1.21
N ALA A 87 -0.34 1.41 1.41
CA ALA A 87 0.26 1.78 2.68
C ALA A 87 -0.70 1.97 3.87
N LYS A 88 -1.99 2.26 3.63
CA LYS A 88 -2.98 2.36 4.70
C LYS A 88 -3.02 1.08 5.55
N PHE A 89 -2.85 -0.08 4.91
CA PHE A 89 -2.83 -1.37 5.60
C PHE A 89 -1.63 -1.48 6.54
N ASP A 90 -0.42 -1.31 6.03
CA ASP A 90 0.81 -1.40 6.83
C ASP A 90 0.82 -0.39 7.98
N MET A 91 0.36 0.85 7.72
CA MET A 91 0.31 1.88 8.76
C MET A 91 -0.67 1.53 9.87
N LEU A 92 -1.80 0.88 9.57
CA LEU A 92 -2.72 0.39 10.61
C LEU A 92 -2.08 -0.73 11.44
N MET A 93 -1.31 -1.62 10.83
CA MET A 93 -0.58 -2.66 11.54
C MET A 93 0.48 -2.05 12.47
N LEU A 94 1.26 -1.08 11.98
CA LEU A 94 2.23 -0.35 12.81
C LEU A 94 1.56 0.37 13.99
N GLN A 95 0.39 0.97 13.79
CA GLN A 95 -0.36 1.63 14.86
C GLN A 95 -0.80 0.66 15.97
N GLN A 96 -1.19 -0.57 15.62
CA GLN A 96 -1.51 -1.60 16.61
C GLN A 96 -0.30 -2.01 17.46
N GLU A 97 0.90 -1.85 16.92
CA GLU A 97 2.18 -2.08 17.61
C GLU A 97 2.71 -0.82 18.32
N GLY A 98 1.93 0.27 18.34
CA GLY A 98 2.29 1.52 19.01
C GLY A 98 3.20 2.46 18.20
N ILE A 99 3.35 2.19 16.90
CA ILE A 99 4.21 2.96 15.98
C ILE A 99 3.36 3.90 15.13
N TYR A 100 3.69 5.19 15.14
CA TYR A 100 2.94 6.22 14.44
C TYR A 100 3.86 7.05 13.53
N THR A 101 3.51 7.15 12.25
CA THR A 101 4.17 8.06 11.30
C THR A 101 3.12 8.75 10.43
N ASN A 102 3.39 10.02 10.09
CA ASN A 102 2.50 10.87 9.31
C ASN A 102 3.05 11.21 7.92
N ARG A 103 4.29 10.80 7.61
CA ARG A 103 4.95 11.04 6.33
C ARG A 103 4.98 9.76 5.54
N VAL A 104 3.89 9.48 4.83
CA VAL A 104 3.67 8.21 4.14
C VAL A 104 3.40 8.44 2.66
N ILE A 105 4.03 7.62 1.82
CA ILE A 105 3.78 7.51 0.40
C ILE A 105 3.19 6.13 0.10
N CYS A 106 2.06 6.12 -0.60
CA CYS A 106 1.36 4.92 -1.04
C CYS A 106 1.54 4.74 -2.55
N THR A 107 2.37 3.78 -2.97
CA THR A 107 2.69 3.57 -4.40
C THR A 107 1.48 3.13 -5.23
N LEU A 108 0.50 2.46 -4.61
CA LEU A 108 -0.80 2.16 -5.23
C LEU A 108 -1.54 3.44 -5.64
N LYS A 109 -1.64 4.41 -4.72
CA LYS A 109 -2.32 5.69 -4.97
C LYS A 109 -1.56 6.53 -5.99
N LEU A 110 -0.22 6.58 -5.91
CA LEU A 110 0.61 7.25 -6.91
C LEU A 110 0.43 6.67 -8.31
N ALA A 111 0.40 5.34 -8.45
CA ALA A 111 0.22 4.67 -9.73
C ALA A 111 -1.14 4.99 -10.36
N ARG A 112 -2.23 4.95 -9.57
CA ARG A 112 -3.57 5.37 -10.00
C ARG A 112 -3.60 6.85 -10.39
N TYR A 113 -3.02 7.70 -9.56
CA TYR A 113 -2.99 9.14 -9.80
C TYR A 113 -2.28 9.50 -11.10
N LEU A 114 -1.18 8.82 -11.44
CA LEU A 114 -0.44 9.09 -12.69
C LEU A 114 -1.10 8.46 -13.93
N ASP A 115 -1.90 7.41 -13.78
CA ASP A 115 -2.57 6.73 -14.89
C ASP A 115 -3.92 7.38 -15.25
N LYS A 116 -3.87 8.63 -15.73
CA LYS A 116 -5.05 9.45 -16.04
C LYS A 116 -6.00 8.82 -17.07
N ASN A 117 -5.49 7.93 -17.91
CA ASN A 117 -6.25 7.28 -18.98
C ASN A 117 -6.68 5.85 -18.64
N GLY A 118 -6.33 5.34 -17.45
CA GLY A 118 -6.63 3.97 -17.04
C GLY A 118 -6.04 2.94 -17.99
N VAL A 119 -4.79 3.13 -18.43
CA VAL A 119 -4.10 2.17 -19.30
C VAL A 119 -3.78 0.89 -18.53
N ILE A 120 -3.51 1.00 -17.23
CA ILE A 120 -3.16 -0.10 -16.35
C ILE A 120 -4.45 -0.82 -15.90
N PRO A 121 -4.62 -2.13 -16.18
CA PRO A 121 -5.85 -2.84 -15.82
C PRO A 121 -6.00 -3.13 -14.31
N LYS A 122 -4.89 -3.32 -13.59
CA LYS A 122 -4.86 -3.59 -12.14
C LYS A 122 -3.63 -2.96 -11.51
N TYR A 123 -3.71 -2.63 -10.22
CA TYR A 123 -2.65 -1.90 -9.54
C TYR A 123 -2.03 -2.62 -8.35
N ASN A 124 -2.35 -3.89 -8.09
CA ASN A 124 -1.65 -4.63 -7.05
C ASN A 124 -0.16 -4.81 -7.39
N LEU A 125 0.68 -4.93 -6.38
CA LEU A 125 2.15 -4.84 -6.48
C LEU A 125 2.72 -5.77 -7.56
N GLN A 126 2.37 -7.06 -7.48
CA GLN A 126 2.87 -8.07 -8.42
C GLN A 126 2.30 -7.87 -9.84
N TYR A 127 1.06 -7.40 -9.98
CA TYR A 127 0.56 -7.03 -11.30
C TYR A 127 1.38 -5.90 -11.91
N LEU A 128 1.69 -4.85 -11.13
CA LEU A 128 2.53 -3.75 -11.60
C LEU A 128 3.95 -4.22 -11.95
N ARG A 129 4.53 -5.14 -11.18
CA ARG A 129 5.82 -5.78 -11.50
C ARG A 129 5.82 -6.33 -12.92
N TYR A 130 4.89 -7.22 -13.23
CA TYR A 130 4.83 -7.86 -14.54
C TYR A 130 4.39 -6.91 -15.65
N PHE A 131 3.38 -6.07 -15.40
CA PHE A 131 2.87 -5.11 -16.38
C PHE A 131 3.95 -4.12 -16.82
N LEU A 132 4.82 -3.72 -15.90
CA LEU A 132 5.91 -2.79 -16.19
C LEU A 132 7.20 -3.49 -16.67
N GLY A 133 7.19 -4.81 -16.88
CA GLY A 133 8.37 -5.58 -17.30
C GLY A 133 9.53 -5.50 -16.30
N LEU A 134 9.24 -5.54 -15.00
CA LEU A 134 10.26 -5.56 -13.95
C LEU A 134 10.77 -6.98 -13.72
N GLU A 135 11.99 -7.25 -14.20
CA GLU A 135 12.72 -8.50 -13.97
C GLU A 135 13.47 -8.42 -12.63
N ILE A 136 12.77 -8.76 -11.55
CA ILE A 136 13.31 -8.78 -10.19
C ILE A 136 13.24 -10.23 -9.71
N GLU A 137 14.34 -10.80 -9.25
CA GLU A 137 14.33 -12.12 -8.60
C GLU A 137 13.89 -11.96 -7.15
N ALA A 138 12.59 -12.06 -6.92
CA ALA A 138 11.96 -11.94 -5.61
C ALA A 138 10.81 -12.93 -5.48
N GLN A 139 10.73 -13.58 -4.32
CA GLN A 139 9.60 -14.42 -3.93
C GLN A 139 8.38 -13.52 -3.68
N PRO A 140 7.29 -13.65 -4.45
CA PRO A 140 6.07 -12.88 -4.20
C PRO A 140 5.47 -13.22 -2.83
N HIS A 141 4.87 -12.23 -2.17
CA HIS A 141 4.20 -12.41 -0.87
C HIS A 141 5.15 -12.91 0.23
N ASP A 142 6.40 -12.47 0.14
CA ASP A 142 7.36 -12.46 1.23
C ASP A 142 7.77 -11.01 1.42
N ALA A 143 7.77 -10.50 2.66
CA ALA A 143 7.94 -9.08 2.92
C ALA A 143 9.25 -8.51 2.33
N LEU A 144 10.34 -9.29 2.35
CA LEU A 144 11.62 -8.87 1.78
C LEU A 144 11.57 -8.87 0.25
N GLY A 145 10.99 -9.90 -0.36
CA GLY A 145 10.78 -9.97 -1.80
C GLY A 145 9.91 -8.83 -2.32
N ASP A 146 8.82 -8.52 -1.62
CA ASP A 146 7.89 -7.45 -1.98
C ASP A 146 8.51 -6.06 -1.82
N ILE A 147 9.42 -5.84 -0.86
CA ILE A 147 10.22 -4.60 -0.78
C ILE A 147 11.07 -4.34 -2.04
N LEU A 148 11.69 -5.37 -2.62
CA LEU A 148 12.49 -5.20 -3.84
C LEU A 148 11.62 -4.75 -5.01
N VAL A 149 10.43 -5.33 -5.11
CA VAL A 149 9.44 -4.96 -6.13
C VAL A 149 8.91 -3.54 -5.89
N LEU A 150 8.58 -3.22 -4.63
CA LEU A 150 8.16 -1.89 -4.20
C LEU A 150 9.22 -0.84 -4.53
N GLU A 151 10.50 -1.12 -4.30
CA GLU A 151 11.62 -0.23 -4.60
C GLU A 151 11.69 0.12 -6.08
N ALA A 152 11.64 -0.89 -6.95
CA ALA A 152 11.70 -0.68 -8.38
C ALA A 152 10.49 0.12 -8.90
N ILE A 153 9.29 -0.17 -8.38
CA ILE A 153 8.07 0.58 -8.72
C ILE A 153 8.18 2.02 -8.21
N PHE A 154 8.57 2.21 -6.95
CA PHE A 154 8.69 3.53 -6.34
C PHE A 154 9.74 4.37 -7.06
N SER A 155 10.90 3.81 -7.42
CA SER A 155 11.94 4.50 -8.19
C SER A 155 11.38 5.06 -9.50
N ARG A 156 10.60 4.26 -10.25
CA ARG A 156 9.95 4.72 -11.50
C ARG A 156 8.91 5.80 -11.25
N LEU A 157 8.08 5.67 -10.21
CA LEU A 157 7.08 6.68 -9.85
C LEU A 157 7.75 7.99 -9.41
N ASN A 158 8.76 7.91 -8.54
CA ASN A 158 9.52 9.05 -8.06
C ASN A 158 10.11 9.83 -9.25
N VAL A 159 10.76 9.16 -10.21
CA VAL A 159 11.26 9.83 -11.43
C VAL A 159 10.17 10.59 -12.18
N LYS A 160 8.95 10.04 -12.28
CA LYS A 160 7.81 10.74 -12.92
C LYS A 160 7.39 11.98 -12.13
N PHE A 161 7.36 11.92 -10.80
CA PHE A 161 7.08 13.07 -9.94
C PHE A 161 8.20 14.12 -10.01
N GLN A 162 9.46 13.72 -10.00
CA GLN A 162 10.61 14.64 -10.11
C GLN A 162 10.68 15.36 -11.46
N LYS A 163 10.31 14.67 -12.55
CA LYS A 163 10.22 15.27 -13.90
C LYS A 163 8.92 16.02 -14.14
N GLY A 164 7.93 15.84 -13.26
CA GLY A 164 6.67 16.56 -13.31
C GLY A 164 6.85 18.03 -12.91
N ASN A 165 5.89 18.87 -13.25
CA ASN A 165 5.92 20.30 -12.91
C ASN A 165 5.43 20.56 -11.48
N TYR A 166 5.98 19.83 -10.50
CA TYR A 166 5.64 19.96 -9.08
C TYR A 166 6.70 20.76 -8.35
N ARG A 167 6.29 21.78 -7.58
CA ARG A 167 7.22 22.61 -6.79
C ARG A 167 7.95 21.80 -5.71
N ALA A 168 7.24 20.85 -5.10
CA ALA A 168 7.77 19.98 -4.05
C ALA A 168 7.30 18.54 -4.33
N PRO A 169 7.99 17.78 -5.21
CA PRO A 169 7.53 16.48 -5.67
C PRO A 169 7.25 15.47 -4.55
N VAL A 170 8.09 15.45 -3.51
CA VAL A 170 7.90 14.56 -2.35
C VAL A 170 6.66 14.94 -1.55
N GLN A 171 6.42 16.24 -1.34
CA GLN A 171 5.23 16.69 -0.64
C GLN A 171 3.97 16.38 -1.44
N GLU A 172 4.02 16.50 -2.77
CA GLU A 172 2.92 16.09 -3.64
C GLU A 172 2.63 14.59 -3.52
N MET A 173 3.66 13.73 -3.52
CA MET A 173 3.46 12.30 -3.33
C MET A 173 2.79 11.97 -1.99
N ILE A 174 3.18 12.66 -0.92
CA ILE A 174 2.53 12.54 0.39
C ILE A 174 1.07 13.02 0.31
N ASN A 175 0.81 14.17 -0.32
CA ASN A 175 -0.54 14.71 -0.48
C ASN A 175 -1.45 13.74 -1.24
N VAL A 176 -1.00 13.18 -2.36
CA VAL A 176 -1.75 12.17 -3.12
C VAL A 176 -2.03 10.93 -2.27
N SER A 177 -1.07 10.53 -1.44
CA SER A 177 -1.20 9.33 -0.60
C SER A 177 -2.20 9.51 0.54
N SER A 178 -2.25 10.72 1.11
CA SER A 178 -3.14 11.09 2.23
C SER A 178 -4.57 11.42 1.81
N ASN A 179 -4.85 11.54 0.51
CA ASN A 179 -6.19 11.87 -0.01
C ASN A 179 -6.79 10.70 -0.80
N PRO A 180 -8.12 10.61 -0.91
CA PRO A 180 -8.75 9.68 -1.85
C PRO A 180 -8.28 9.93 -3.28
N VAL A 181 -8.09 8.86 -4.06
CA VAL A 181 -7.71 8.96 -5.48
C VAL A 181 -8.75 8.32 -6.39
N LEU A 182 -8.87 8.85 -7.61
CA LEU A 182 -9.73 8.24 -8.63
C LEU A 182 -9.20 6.85 -9.01
N ILE A 183 -10.10 5.88 -9.03
CA ILE A 183 -9.84 4.54 -9.56
C ILE A 183 -10.19 4.58 -11.05
N PRO A 184 -9.24 4.28 -11.96
CA PRO A 184 -9.51 4.46 -13.39
C PRO A 184 -10.49 3.43 -13.99
N ARG A 185 -10.46 2.19 -13.48
CA ARG A 185 -11.29 1.08 -13.98
C ARG A 185 -12.05 0.38 -12.87
N MET A 186 -13.27 -0.06 -13.18
CA MET A 186 -14.12 -0.79 -12.26
C MET A 186 -13.45 -2.13 -11.85
N PRO A 187 -13.13 -2.34 -10.56
CA PRO A 187 -12.34 -3.50 -10.13
C PRO A 187 -13.12 -4.83 -10.13
N TYR A 188 -14.44 -4.79 -10.02
CA TYR A 188 -15.30 -5.97 -9.84
C TYR A 188 -16.72 -5.78 -10.39
N GLY A 189 -17.55 -6.83 -10.27
CA GLY A 189 -18.96 -6.79 -10.61
C GLY A 189 -19.25 -6.80 -12.12
N LYS A 190 -20.46 -6.36 -12.49
CA LYS A 190 -20.98 -6.43 -13.86
C LYS A 190 -20.11 -5.68 -14.87
N HIS A 191 -19.57 -4.53 -14.46
CA HIS A 191 -18.78 -3.62 -15.30
C HIS A 191 -17.27 -3.80 -15.12
N LYS A 192 -16.81 -4.94 -14.59
CA LYS A 192 -15.40 -5.19 -14.27
C LYS A 192 -14.50 -4.92 -15.48
N GLY A 193 -13.51 -4.05 -15.28
CA GLY A 193 -12.51 -3.67 -16.29
C GLY A 193 -12.90 -2.48 -17.15
N GLU A 194 -14.17 -2.05 -17.17
CA GLU A 194 -14.59 -0.83 -17.87
C GLU A 194 -14.00 0.41 -17.19
N LEU A 195 -13.79 1.48 -17.97
CA LEU A 195 -13.38 2.77 -17.38
C LEU A 195 -14.55 3.33 -16.58
N PHE A 196 -14.29 3.93 -15.42
CA PHE A 196 -15.39 4.45 -14.58
C PHE A 196 -16.26 5.49 -15.30
N ARG A 197 -15.68 6.27 -16.22
CA ARG A 197 -16.41 7.23 -17.07
C ARG A 197 -17.41 6.58 -18.05
N GLU A 198 -17.30 5.28 -18.27
CA GLU A 198 -18.15 4.49 -19.17
C GLU A 198 -19.21 3.70 -18.39
N VAL A 199 -19.09 3.63 -17.05
CA VAL A 199 -20.03 2.89 -16.21
C VAL A 199 -21.35 3.65 -16.09
N PRO A 200 -22.50 3.01 -16.33
CA PRO A 200 -23.81 3.64 -16.24
C PRO A 200 -24.10 4.28 -14.87
N ALA A 201 -24.73 5.46 -14.88
CA ALA A 201 -25.02 6.23 -13.67
C ALA A 201 -25.93 5.51 -12.67
N ASP A 202 -26.89 4.70 -13.13
CA ASP A 202 -27.76 3.88 -12.30
C ASP A 202 -26.97 2.79 -11.53
N TYR A 203 -25.99 2.18 -12.18
CA TYR A 203 -25.08 1.23 -11.54
C TYR A 203 -24.19 1.92 -10.49
N LEU A 204 -23.69 3.13 -10.79
CA LEU A 204 -22.93 3.94 -9.84
C LEU A 204 -23.78 4.35 -8.62
N GLN A 205 -25.04 4.72 -8.82
CA GLN A 205 -25.97 5.01 -7.72
C GLN A 205 -26.23 3.78 -6.85
N TRP A 206 -26.43 2.61 -7.48
CA TRP A 206 -26.55 1.36 -6.75
C TRP A 206 -25.27 1.05 -5.94
N LEU A 207 -24.08 1.24 -6.51
CA LEU A 207 -22.81 1.04 -5.78
C LEU A 207 -22.72 1.91 -4.52
N LEU A 208 -23.19 3.16 -4.53
CA LEU A 208 -23.20 4.00 -3.33
C LEU A 208 -24.10 3.47 -2.19
N SER A 209 -25.04 2.57 -2.49
CA SER A 209 -25.85 1.89 -1.48
C SER A 209 -25.14 0.68 -0.83
N THR A 210 -23.95 0.33 -1.33
CA THR A 210 -23.13 -0.77 -0.82
C THR A 210 -21.98 -0.26 0.04
N GLU A 211 -21.28 -1.18 0.74
CA GLU A 211 -20.06 -0.84 1.46
C GLU A 211 -18.91 -0.64 0.46
N LEU A 212 -18.37 0.58 0.44
CA LEU A 212 -17.27 0.98 -0.43
C LEU A 212 -16.09 1.48 0.41
N ASP A 213 -14.88 1.12 -0.02
CA ASP A 213 -13.69 1.79 0.48
C ASP A 213 -13.67 3.29 0.07
N GLU A 214 -12.79 4.04 0.71
CA GLU A 214 -12.66 5.48 0.55
C GLU A 214 -12.42 5.91 -0.92
N ASP A 215 -11.51 5.24 -1.63
CA ASP A 215 -11.16 5.57 -3.02
C ASP A 215 -12.33 5.23 -3.97
N MET A 216 -13.01 4.11 -3.75
CA MET A 216 -14.21 3.71 -4.48
C MET A 216 -15.35 4.70 -4.27
N ALA A 217 -15.66 5.04 -3.01
CA ALA A 217 -16.72 5.99 -2.69
C ALA A 217 -16.43 7.38 -3.29
N TYR A 218 -15.18 7.83 -3.21
CA TYR A 218 -14.73 9.08 -3.84
C TYR A 218 -14.89 9.04 -5.37
N THR A 219 -14.44 7.96 -6.01
CA THR A 219 -14.53 7.78 -7.47
C THR A 219 -15.99 7.78 -7.94
N VAL A 220 -16.87 7.05 -7.25
CA VAL A 220 -18.30 7.00 -7.62
C VAL A 220 -18.95 8.38 -7.45
N LYS A 221 -18.70 9.09 -6.34
CA LYS A 221 -19.20 10.45 -6.13
C LYS A 221 -18.69 11.44 -7.18
N TYR A 222 -17.43 11.30 -7.59
CA TYR A 222 -16.84 12.12 -8.67
C TYR A 222 -17.61 11.96 -9.98
N TYR A 223 -17.83 10.73 -10.43
CA TYR A 223 -18.51 10.47 -11.71
C TYR A 223 -20.02 10.71 -11.66
N LEU A 224 -20.63 10.75 -10.47
CA LEU A 224 -22.01 11.21 -10.29
C LEU A 224 -22.13 12.74 -10.15
N GLY A 225 -21.03 13.50 -10.22
CA GLY A 225 -21.04 14.96 -10.06
C GLY A 225 -21.39 15.43 -8.64
N MET A 226 -21.19 14.57 -7.63
CA MET A 226 -21.55 14.85 -6.23
C MET A 226 -20.41 15.50 -5.44
N LEU A 227 -19.22 15.61 -6.02
CA LEU A 227 -18.11 16.36 -5.42
C LEU A 227 -18.20 17.79 -5.92
N SER A 228 -18.29 18.75 -4.99
CA SER A 228 -18.10 20.16 -5.30
C SER A 228 -16.72 20.36 -5.92
N GLU A 229 -16.60 21.21 -6.95
CA GLU A 229 -15.30 21.76 -7.35
C GLU A 229 -14.74 22.55 -6.15
N THR A 230 -13.96 21.90 -5.29
CA THR A 230 -13.13 22.64 -4.36
C THR A 230 -12.07 23.35 -5.17
N SER A 231 -12.16 24.67 -5.12
CA SER A 231 -11.29 25.67 -5.72
C SER A 231 -9.82 25.24 -5.74
N SER A 232 -9.23 25.40 -6.93
CA SER A 232 -7.80 25.49 -7.26
C SER A 232 -6.87 25.96 -6.14
#